data_AF-A0A354B307-F1
#
_entry.id   AF-A0A354B307-F1
#
_cell.length_a   1.000
_cell.length_b   1.000
_cell.length_c   1.000
_cell.angle_alpha   90.00
_cell.angle_beta   90.00
_cell.angle_gamma   90.00
#
_symmetry.space_group_name_H-M   'P 1'
#
loop_
_entity.id
_entity.type
_entity.pdbx_description
1 polymer ?
#
loop_
_entity_poly.entity_id
_entity_poly.type
_entity_poly.pdbx_seq_one_letter_code
_entity_poly.pdbx_strand_id
1 'polypeptide(L)'
;MNNIVLFSQHLPLAIIWIISLIREGNSLDQIIENKIKQYDKNGILEYMFQDLLDILRATDLPTFNVFQVMSITHFPLSEDDIQRILKISDSSRSSLHDSLKKLVEYSLCTSQLNRYSLKSLAREYGVSTLRNEPVSESHFRNSLKAYILCLAEGNGGDDWGSYRDKYEVLNSYWENIKELFSSLQASWKDDFSCSYLDAKKLWKMLQRFTYLYGYWSVREEWTKALIDEAQVQGDNIFCAELLAANGWISLMREGEVNVNSACNNFEEAMILLREIEMQDTDYRLYNDVTLTILLNLAAAKVRQRAFINAKEIFHMFLSLWRKTTTIEQRKNCIENRIYNRFYIRYLLYRGEYFYRRNLPWRAERYYHLVDNLCQKIEWARFSAKANER
;
A
#
# COMPACT_ATOMS: atom_id res chain seq x y z
N MET A 1 -26.82 18.82 -37.89
CA MET A 1 -26.47 19.41 -36.57
C MET A 1 -27.69 19.72 -35.71
N ASN A 2 -28.71 20.46 -36.19
CA ASN A 2 -29.88 20.81 -35.36
C ASN A 2 -30.57 19.59 -34.71
N ASN A 3 -30.72 18.48 -35.43
CA ASN A 3 -31.31 17.26 -34.89
C ASN A 3 -30.47 16.62 -33.78
N ILE A 4 -29.14 16.67 -33.87
CA ILE A 4 -28.23 16.13 -32.84
C ILE A 4 -28.34 16.96 -31.55
N VAL A 5 -28.32 18.30 -31.68
CA VAL A 5 -28.38 19.23 -30.54
C VAL A 5 -29.71 19.13 -29.79
N LEU A 6 -30.81 19.03 -30.53
CA LEU A 6 -32.14 18.81 -29.96
C LEU A 6 -32.24 17.44 -29.29
N PHE A 7 -31.74 16.39 -29.97
CA PHE A 7 -31.75 15.04 -29.44
C PHE A 7 -30.93 14.92 -28.16
N SER A 8 -29.77 15.58 -28.09
CA SER A 8 -28.86 15.58 -26.96
C SER A 8 -29.34 16.45 -25.78
N GLN A 9 -30.52 17.07 -25.89
CA GLN A 9 -31.05 18.02 -24.91
C GLN A 9 -30.06 19.15 -24.58
N HIS A 10 -29.29 19.61 -25.57
CA HIS A 10 -28.25 20.62 -25.40
C HIS A 10 -27.12 20.25 -24.42
N LEU A 11 -27.00 18.97 -24.01
CA LEU A 11 -25.90 18.51 -23.16
C LEU A 11 -24.63 18.29 -24.01
N PRO A 12 -23.51 19.00 -23.76
CA PRO A 12 -22.32 18.89 -24.59
C PRO A 12 -21.73 17.47 -24.63
N LEU A 13 -21.73 16.76 -23.50
CA LEU A 13 -21.22 15.39 -23.43
C LEU A 13 -22.07 14.42 -24.25
N ALA A 14 -23.40 14.59 -24.24
CA ALA A 14 -24.30 13.81 -25.07
C ALA A 14 -24.03 14.03 -26.56
N ILE A 15 -23.77 15.27 -26.98
CA ILE A 15 -23.37 15.58 -28.36
C ILE A 15 -22.09 14.83 -28.74
N ILE A 16 -21.08 14.86 -27.87
CA ILE A 16 -19.80 14.19 -28.11
C ILE A 16 -19.99 12.68 -28.26
N TRP A 17 -20.80 12.06 -27.40
CA TRP A 17 -21.07 10.61 -27.48
C TRP A 17 -21.89 10.24 -28.72
N ILE A 18 -22.90 11.03 -29.11
CA ILE A 18 -23.62 10.82 -30.39
C ILE A 18 -22.65 10.87 -31.57
N ILE A 19 -21.77 11.87 -31.61
CA ILE A 19 -20.77 11.98 -32.70
C ILE A 19 -19.85 10.75 -32.70
N SER A 20 -19.47 10.25 -31.53
CA SER A 20 -18.65 9.04 -31.39
C SER A 20 -19.39 7.81 -31.92
N LEU A 21 -20.67 7.64 -31.59
CA LEU A 21 -21.54 6.56 -32.10
C LEU A 21 -21.66 6.58 -33.63
N ILE A 22 -21.82 7.77 -34.21
CA ILE A 22 -21.90 7.95 -35.67
C ILE A 22 -20.56 7.58 -36.32
N ARG A 23 -19.43 7.96 -35.70
CA ARG A 23 -18.09 7.62 -36.22
C ARG A 23 -17.83 6.11 -36.23
N GLU A 24 -18.40 5.37 -35.29
CA GLU A 24 -18.35 3.91 -35.28
C GLU A 24 -19.35 3.24 -36.24
N GLY A 25 -20.03 4.02 -37.09
CA GLY A 25 -20.85 3.53 -38.20
C GLY A 25 -22.36 3.49 -37.96
N ASN A 26 -22.85 3.99 -36.82
CA ASN A 26 -24.29 4.07 -36.57
C ASN A 26 -24.92 5.23 -37.33
N SER A 27 -26.11 5.03 -37.89
CA SER A 27 -26.89 6.13 -38.45
C SER A 27 -27.56 6.93 -37.32
N LEU A 28 -27.80 8.23 -37.56
CA LEU A 28 -28.52 9.06 -36.60
C LEU A 28 -29.93 8.50 -36.31
N ASP A 29 -30.58 7.94 -37.32
CA ASP A 29 -31.92 7.36 -37.19
C ASP A 29 -31.91 6.12 -36.29
N GLN A 30 -30.90 5.25 -36.40
CA GLN A 30 -30.73 4.09 -35.50
C GLN A 30 -30.57 4.53 -34.04
N ILE A 31 -29.77 5.57 -33.79
CA ILE A 31 -29.56 6.13 -32.45
C ILE A 31 -30.87 6.71 -31.90
N ILE A 32 -31.66 7.38 -32.74
CA ILE A 32 -32.95 7.96 -32.33
C ILE A 32 -33.98 6.87 -32.04
N GLU A 33 -34.11 5.87 -32.91
CA GLU A 33 -35.07 4.77 -32.75
C GLU A 33 -34.80 3.92 -31.51
N ASN A 34 -33.52 3.65 -31.20
CA ASN A 34 -33.14 2.91 -30.00
C ASN A 34 -33.44 3.72 -28.72
N LYS A 35 -33.27 5.05 -28.76
CA LYS A 35 -33.58 5.96 -27.64
C LYS A 35 -35.07 5.98 -27.31
N ILE A 36 -35.95 5.89 -28.31
CA ILE A 36 -37.40 5.86 -28.11
C ILE A 36 -37.84 4.60 -27.34
N LYS A 37 -37.11 3.49 -27.48
CA LYS A 37 -37.46 2.20 -26.84
C LYS A 37 -37.06 2.11 -25.35
N GLN A 38 -36.08 2.89 -24.91
CA GLN A 38 -35.47 2.75 -23.57
C GLN A 38 -35.65 3.96 -22.64
N TYR A 39 -36.36 5.00 -23.09
CA TYR A 39 -36.43 6.30 -22.41
C TYR A 39 -37.10 6.30 -21.02
N ASP A 40 -37.74 5.20 -20.61
CA ASP A 40 -38.65 5.20 -19.47
C ASP A 40 -37.98 4.88 -18.12
N LYS A 41 -36.65 4.74 -18.05
CA LYS A 41 -35.96 4.37 -16.80
C LYS A 41 -34.69 5.17 -16.47
N ASN A 42 -33.87 5.53 -17.46
CA ASN A 42 -32.53 6.09 -17.24
C ASN A 42 -32.33 7.40 -18.04
N GLY A 43 -31.49 8.32 -17.53
CA GLY A 43 -31.22 9.61 -18.18
C GLY A 43 -30.51 9.47 -19.53
N ILE A 44 -30.59 10.50 -20.39
CA ILE A 44 -30.02 10.47 -21.76
C ILE A 44 -28.52 10.14 -21.83
N LEU A 45 -27.74 10.58 -20.83
CA LEU A 45 -26.30 10.31 -20.77
C LEU A 45 -26.02 8.83 -20.49
N GLU A 46 -26.74 8.22 -19.56
CA GLU A 46 -26.58 6.80 -19.22
C GLU A 46 -26.91 5.92 -20.43
N TYR A 47 -27.99 6.24 -21.15
CA TYR A 47 -28.35 5.57 -22.40
C TYR A 47 -27.25 5.67 -23.45
N MET A 48 -26.77 6.89 -23.76
CA MET A 48 -25.73 7.10 -24.77
C MET A 48 -24.40 6.43 -24.39
N PHE A 49 -24.09 6.44 -23.11
CA PHE A 49 -22.91 5.77 -22.58
C PHE A 49 -23.01 4.25 -22.75
N GLN A 50 -24.17 3.66 -22.45
CA GLN A 50 -24.40 2.22 -22.59
C GLN A 50 -24.31 1.79 -24.06
N ASP A 51 -24.95 2.52 -24.97
CA ASP A 51 -24.83 2.26 -26.42
C ASP A 51 -23.37 2.31 -26.88
N LEU A 52 -22.61 3.31 -26.43
CA LEU A 52 -21.19 3.46 -26.78
C LEU A 52 -20.35 2.28 -26.26
N LEU A 53 -20.59 1.84 -25.03
CA LEU A 53 -19.91 0.68 -24.47
C LEU A 53 -20.30 -0.62 -25.17
N ASP A 54 -21.56 -0.81 -25.53
CA ASP A 54 -22.03 -2.02 -26.22
C ASP A 54 -21.41 -2.14 -27.61
N ILE A 55 -21.25 -1.01 -28.32
CA ILE A 55 -20.51 -0.97 -29.58
C ILE A 55 -19.05 -1.30 -29.35
N LEU A 56 -18.38 -0.67 -28.37
CA LEU A 56 -16.97 -0.98 -28.07
C LEU A 56 -16.79 -2.46 -27.73
N ARG A 57 -17.68 -3.05 -26.94
CA ARG A 57 -17.66 -4.48 -26.61
C ARG A 57 -17.77 -5.34 -27.86
N ALA A 58 -18.60 -4.96 -28.83
CA ALA A 58 -18.85 -5.73 -30.05
C ALA A 58 -17.77 -5.56 -31.13
N THR A 59 -17.19 -4.37 -31.27
CA THR A 59 -16.30 -4.02 -32.39
C THR A 59 -14.84 -3.85 -32.00
N ASP A 60 -14.55 -3.54 -30.74
CA ASP A 60 -13.21 -3.13 -30.27
C ASP A 60 -12.99 -3.54 -28.80
N LEU A 61 -12.93 -4.86 -28.61
CA LEU A 61 -12.74 -5.49 -27.30
C LEU A 61 -11.48 -4.99 -26.55
N PRO A 62 -10.32 -4.71 -27.19
CA PRO A 62 -9.18 -4.11 -26.51
C PRO A 62 -9.51 -2.77 -25.83
N THR A 63 -10.18 -1.85 -26.55
CA THR A 63 -10.58 -0.55 -25.99
C THR A 63 -11.59 -0.71 -24.86
N PHE A 64 -12.54 -1.64 -25.01
CA PHE A 64 -13.49 -1.98 -23.96
C PHE A 64 -12.80 -2.52 -22.68
N ASN A 65 -11.81 -3.41 -22.82
CA ASN A 65 -11.07 -3.95 -21.68
C ASN A 65 -10.23 -2.88 -20.96
N VAL A 66 -9.59 -1.96 -21.72
CA VAL A 66 -8.89 -0.81 -21.15
C VAL A 66 -9.87 0.06 -20.35
N PHE A 67 -11.03 0.34 -20.92
CA PHE A 67 -12.08 1.10 -20.24
C PHE A 67 -12.53 0.40 -18.93
N GLN A 68 -12.74 -0.91 -18.95
CA GLN A 68 -13.14 -1.68 -17.77
C GLN A 68 -12.08 -1.64 -16.67
N VAL A 69 -10.80 -1.86 -16.98
CA VAL A 69 -9.72 -1.72 -15.98
C VAL A 69 -9.67 -0.33 -15.40
N MET A 70 -9.75 0.70 -16.23
CA MET A 70 -9.70 2.07 -15.72
C MET A 70 -10.92 2.42 -14.86
N SER A 71 -12.06 1.77 -15.08
CA SER A 71 -13.28 1.97 -14.30
C SER A 71 -13.14 1.55 -12.84
N ILE A 72 -12.33 0.53 -12.56
CA ILE A 72 -12.03 0.07 -11.18
C ILE A 72 -10.83 0.78 -10.55
N THR A 73 -10.33 1.85 -11.18
CA THR A 73 -9.21 2.63 -10.66
C THR A 73 -9.60 4.07 -10.42
N HIS A 74 -9.11 4.64 -9.32
CA HIS A 74 -9.43 6.02 -8.95
C HIS A 74 -8.41 7.06 -9.43
N PHE A 75 -7.23 6.64 -9.92
CA PHE A 75 -6.11 7.53 -10.21
C PHE A 75 -5.59 7.37 -11.63
N PRO A 76 -4.89 8.40 -12.15
CA PRO A 76 -4.28 8.33 -13.46
C PRO A 76 -3.26 7.18 -13.54
N LEU A 77 -3.41 6.31 -14.52
CA LEU A 77 -2.50 5.20 -14.82
C LEU A 77 -1.63 5.57 -16.01
N SER A 78 -0.36 5.19 -15.99
CA SER A 78 0.47 5.20 -17.20
C SER A 78 0.07 4.07 -18.15
N GLU A 79 0.48 4.17 -19.42
CA GLU A 79 0.30 3.09 -20.40
C GLU A 79 0.94 1.78 -19.91
N ASP A 80 2.13 1.84 -19.31
CA ASP A 80 2.82 0.68 -18.75
C ASP A 80 2.04 0.02 -17.60
N ASP A 81 1.35 0.81 -16.77
CA ASP A 81 0.51 0.28 -15.69
C ASP A 81 -0.66 -0.52 -16.25
N ILE A 82 -1.36 0.07 -17.22
CA ILE A 82 -2.51 -0.56 -17.86
C ILE A 82 -2.08 -1.83 -18.57
N GLN A 83 -0.93 -1.80 -19.27
CA GLN A 83 -0.34 -2.97 -19.91
C GLN A 83 -0.09 -4.10 -18.90
N ARG A 84 0.49 -3.78 -17.73
CA ARG A 84 0.77 -4.77 -16.68
C ARG A 84 -0.49 -5.32 -16.03
N ILE A 85 -1.49 -4.47 -15.78
CA ILE A 85 -2.77 -4.90 -15.19
C ILE A 85 -3.51 -5.81 -16.17
N LEU A 86 -3.59 -5.45 -17.45
CA LEU A 86 -4.24 -6.26 -18.48
C LEU A 86 -3.39 -7.44 -18.97
N LYS A 87 -2.12 -7.55 -18.53
CA LYS A 87 -1.16 -8.55 -18.98
C LYS A 87 -1.00 -8.60 -20.51
N ILE A 88 -1.01 -7.43 -21.14
CA ILE A 88 -0.85 -7.26 -22.59
C ILE A 88 0.63 -7.47 -22.96
N SER A 89 0.90 -8.31 -23.97
CA SER A 89 2.25 -8.53 -24.49
C SER A 89 2.82 -7.29 -25.18
N ASP A 90 4.15 -7.14 -25.18
CA ASP A 90 4.82 -5.98 -25.80
C ASP A 90 4.50 -5.82 -27.30
N SER A 91 4.25 -6.95 -28.00
CA SER A 91 3.82 -6.97 -29.40
C SER A 91 2.49 -6.25 -29.66
N SER A 92 1.68 -6.05 -28.62
CA SER A 92 0.33 -5.47 -28.70
C SER A 92 0.28 -4.05 -28.14
N ARG A 93 1.43 -3.43 -27.88
CA ARG A 93 1.51 -2.09 -27.29
C ARG A 93 0.92 -0.99 -28.18
N SER A 94 1.07 -1.10 -29.50
CA SER A 94 0.43 -0.16 -30.45
C SER A 94 -1.10 -0.17 -30.31
N SER A 95 -1.68 -1.36 -30.09
CA SER A 95 -3.13 -1.51 -29.86
C SER A 95 -3.58 -0.81 -28.57
N LEU A 96 -2.80 -0.92 -27.48
CA LEU A 96 -3.10 -0.22 -26.23
C LEU A 96 -3.07 1.31 -26.40
N HIS A 97 -2.08 1.83 -27.11
CA HIS A 97 -1.98 3.26 -27.38
C HIS A 97 -3.19 3.77 -28.17
N ASP A 98 -3.60 3.04 -29.21
CA ASP A 98 -4.77 3.37 -30.02
C ASP A 98 -6.06 3.30 -29.20
N SER A 99 -6.21 2.30 -28.33
CA SER A 99 -7.33 2.21 -27.39
C SER A 99 -7.42 3.41 -26.46
N LEU A 100 -6.30 3.83 -25.86
CA LEU A 100 -6.27 5.00 -24.98
C LEU A 100 -6.58 6.29 -25.73
N LYS A 101 -6.03 6.45 -26.93
CA LYS A 101 -6.35 7.58 -27.82
C LYS A 101 -7.85 7.62 -28.13
N LYS A 102 -8.45 6.48 -28.46
CA LYS A 102 -9.89 6.36 -28.74
C LYS A 102 -10.74 6.73 -27.52
N LEU A 103 -10.38 6.29 -26.30
CA LEU A 103 -11.06 6.70 -25.07
C LEU A 103 -10.97 8.20 -24.78
N VAL A 104 -9.84 8.83 -25.13
CA VAL A 104 -9.67 10.29 -25.05
C VAL A 104 -10.54 11.01 -26.09
N GLU A 105 -10.54 10.53 -27.33
CA GLU A 105 -11.39 11.05 -28.42
C GLU A 105 -12.88 10.97 -28.05
N TYR A 106 -13.30 9.91 -27.37
CA TYR A 106 -14.69 9.73 -26.88
C TYR A 106 -15.00 10.52 -25.63
N SER A 107 -14.06 11.33 -25.15
CA SER A 107 -14.23 12.11 -23.94
C SER A 107 -14.54 11.28 -22.70
N LEU A 108 -14.21 9.97 -22.70
CA LEU A 108 -14.33 9.08 -21.54
C LEU A 108 -13.12 9.21 -20.61
N CYS A 109 -11.96 9.45 -21.20
CA CYS A 109 -10.68 9.56 -20.53
C CYS A 109 -10.10 10.98 -20.66
N THR A 110 -9.26 11.37 -19.70
CA THR A 110 -8.34 12.50 -19.81
C THR A 110 -6.90 11.99 -19.86
N SER A 111 -6.02 12.69 -20.56
CA SER A 111 -4.58 12.40 -20.58
C SER A 111 -3.83 13.62 -20.06
N GLN A 112 -3.01 13.41 -19.03
CA GLN A 112 -2.14 14.43 -18.44
C GLN A 112 -0.78 13.80 -18.14
N LEU A 113 0.30 14.37 -18.67
CA LEU A 113 1.68 13.91 -18.45
C LEU A 113 1.85 12.39 -18.69
N ASN A 114 1.29 11.87 -19.79
CA ASN A 114 1.27 10.44 -20.14
C ASN A 114 0.59 9.52 -19.12
N ARG A 115 -0.30 10.08 -18.29
CA ARG A 115 -1.18 9.32 -17.41
C ARG A 115 -2.63 9.54 -17.81
N TYR A 116 -3.42 8.49 -17.67
CA TYR A 116 -4.77 8.37 -18.17
C TYR A 116 -5.73 8.12 -17.01
N SER A 117 -6.76 8.94 -16.89
CA SER A 117 -7.82 8.74 -15.90
C SER A 117 -9.19 8.89 -16.55
N LEU A 118 -10.13 8.02 -16.17
CA LEU A 118 -11.51 8.21 -16.58
C LEU A 118 -12.09 9.46 -15.93
N LYS A 119 -12.94 10.16 -16.68
CA LYS A 119 -13.77 11.21 -16.10
C LYS A 119 -14.74 10.58 -15.10
N SER A 120 -15.06 11.30 -14.04
CA SER A 120 -15.83 10.78 -12.90
C SER A 120 -17.14 10.10 -13.32
N LEU A 121 -17.90 10.71 -14.24
CA LEU A 121 -19.16 10.15 -14.74
C LEU A 121 -18.95 8.86 -15.57
N ALA A 122 -17.94 8.84 -16.44
CA ALA A 122 -17.62 7.66 -17.23
C ALA A 122 -17.19 6.50 -16.33
N ARG A 123 -16.43 6.79 -15.27
CA ARG A 123 -16.05 5.79 -14.26
C ARG A 123 -17.26 5.27 -13.50
N GLU A 124 -18.16 6.15 -13.05
CA GLU A 124 -19.38 5.76 -12.33
C GLU A 124 -20.24 4.79 -13.13
N TYR A 125 -20.51 5.14 -14.40
CA TYR A 125 -21.23 4.24 -15.28
C TYR A 125 -20.44 2.97 -15.61
N GLY A 126 -19.13 3.06 -15.82
CA GLY A 126 -18.28 1.89 -16.07
C GLY A 126 -18.27 0.88 -14.91
N VAL A 127 -18.25 1.37 -13.67
CA VAL A 127 -18.38 0.52 -12.47
C VAL A 127 -19.76 -0.14 -12.43
N SER A 128 -20.83 0.60 -12.75
CA SER A 128 -22.18 0.04 -12.84
C SER A 128 -22.27 -1.08 -13.89
N THR A 129 -21.72 -0.87 -15.08
CA THR A 129 -21.68 -1.88 -16.15
C THR A 129 -20.89 -3.12 -15.72
N LEU A 130 -19.73 -2.94 -15.07
CA LEU A 130 -18.91 -4.05 -14.59
C LEU A 130 -19.60 -4.91 -13.53
N ARG A 131 -20.40 -4.31 -12.64
CA ARG A 131 -21.16 -5.06 -11.62
C ARG A 131 -22.17 -6.03 -12.22
N ASN A 132 -22.62 -5.77 -13.45
CA ASN A 132 -23.50 -6.67 -14.20
C ASN A 132 -22.73 -7.81 -14.89
N GLU A 133 -21.39 -7.81 -14.83
CA GLU A 133 -20.49 -8.81 -15.40
C GLU A 133 -19.52 -9.35 -14.32
N PRO A 134 -20.00 -10.16 -13.36
CA PRO A 134 -19.21 -10.54 -12.17
C PRO A 134 -17.91 -11.29 -12.49
N VAL A 135 -17.87 -12.04 -13.59
CA VAL A 135 -16.66 -12.75 -14.05
C VAL A 135 -15.59 -11.76 -14.52
N SER A 136 -15.98 -10.80 -15.37
CA SER A 136 -15.09 -9.73 -15.86
C SER A 136 -14.60 -8.86 -14.70
N GLU A 137 -15.51 -8.44 -13.81
CA GLU A 137 -15.17 -7.64 -12.64
C GLU A 137 -14.15 -8.35 -11.74
N SER A 138 -14.40 -9.62 -11.40
CA SER A 138 -13.48 -10.41 -10.59
C SER A 138 -12.11 -10.55 -11.26
N HIS A 139 -12.07 -10.76 -12.58
CA HIS A 139 -10.81 -10.84 -13.33
C HIS A 139 -9.99 -9.55 -13.24
N PHE A 140 -10.60 -8.40 -13.49
CA PHE A 140 -9.89 -7.12 -13.44
C PHE A 140 -9.49 -6.74 -12.02
N ARG A 141 -10.35 -6.96 -11.02
CA ARG A 141 -10.03 -6.71 -9.61
C ARG A 141 -8.87 -7.57 -9.13
N ASN A 142 -8.82 -8.84 -9.50
CA ASN A 142 -7.71 -9.73 -9.16
C ASN A 142 -6.40 -9.29 -9.84
N SER A 143 -6.48 -8.83 -11.08
CA SER A 143 -5.31 -8.33 -11.81
C SER A 143 -4.79 -7.01 -11.22
N LEU A 144 -5.69 -6.10 -10.84
CA LEU A 144 -5.34 -4.86 -10.13
C LEU A 144 -4.75 -5.17 -8.75
N LYS A 145 -5.32 -6.10 -7.99
CA LYS A 145 -4.79 -6.56 -6.70
C LYS A 145 -3.36 -7.07 -6.86
N ALA A 146 -3.12 -7.98 -7.81
CA ALA A 146 -1.80 -8.53 -8.08
C ALA A 146 -0.80 -7.43 -8.47
N TYR A 147 -1.24 -6.47 -9.30
CA TYR A 147 -0.43 -5.32 -9.69
C TYR A 147 -0.03 -4.47 -8.49
N ILE A 148 -0.98 -4.06 -7.65
CA ILE A 148 -0.71 -3.20 -6.49
C ILE A 148 0.15 -3.92 -5.45
N LEU A 149 -0.07 -5.22 -5.21
CA LEU A 149 0.79 -6.00 -4.31
C LEU A 149 2.23 -6.07 -4.82
N CYS A 150 2.43 -6.27 -6.13
CA CYS A 150 3.74 -6.25 -6.77
C CYS A 150 4.39 -4.86 -6.67
N LEU A 151 3.61 -3.80 -6.91
CA LEU A 151 4.04 -2.41 -6.78
C LEU A 151 4.48 -2.10 -5.34
N ALA A 152 3.71 -2.54 -4.34
CA ALA A 152 4.03 -2.40 -2.93
C ALA A 152 5.30 -3.17 -2.55
N GLU A 153 5.49 -4.37 -3.10
CA GLU A 153 6.68 -5.19 -2.86
C GLU A 153 7.95 -4.58 -3.47
N GLY A 154 7.89 -4.02 -4.68
CA GLY A 154 9.03 -3.39 -5.34
C GLY A 154 9.43 -2.03 -4.75
N ASN A 155 8.46 -1.31 -4.18
CA ASN A 155 8.65 0.08 -3.73
C ASN A 155 8.51 0.29 -2.21
N GLY A 156 8.02 -0.71 -1.47
CA GLY A 156 7.82 -0.65 -0.02
C GLY A 156 8.90 -1.35 0.79
N GLY A 157 8.59 -1.57 2.07
CA GLY A 157 9.41 -2.34 3.01
C GLY A 157 10.63 -1.57 3.54
N ASP A 158 11.60 -1.29 2.68
CA ASP A 158 12.89 -0.75 3.08
C ASP A 158 12.89 0.77 3.22
N ASP A 159 13.69 1.29 4.17
CA ASP A 159 13.79 2.71 4.49
C ASP A 159 15.25 3.21 4.44
N TRP A 160 16.05 2.60 3.56
CA TRP A 160 17.46 2.90 3.29
C TRP A 160 17.70 3.10 1.79
N GLY A 161 18.88 3.62 1.43
CA GLY A 161 19.21 3.96 0.05
C GLY A 161 18.24 4.99 -0.54
N SER A 162 17.84 4.80 -1.79
CA SER A 162 16.86 5.62 -2.51
C SER A 162 15.40 5.36 -2.11
N TYR A 163 15.13 5.16 -0.81
CA TYR A 163 13.77 4.88 -0.32
C TYR A 163 12.78 6.00 -0.69
N ARG A 164 13.24 7.25 -0.81
CA ARG A 164 12.38 8.38 -1.20
C ARG A 164 11.82 8.17 -2.60
N ASP A 165 12.66 7.85 -3.58
CA ASP A 165 12.23 7.62 -4.97
C ASP A 165 11.21 6.48 -5.05
N LYS A 166 11.45 5.40 -4.30
CA LYS A 166 10.50 4.28 -4.19
C LYS A 166 9.18 4.70 -3.54
N TYR A 167 9.25 5.47 -2.45
CA TYR A 167 8.05 5.88 -1.73
C TYR A 167 7.25 6.93 -2.50
N GLU A 168 7.86 7.73 -3.36
CA GLU A 168 7.13 8.63 -4.27
C GLU A 168 6.28 7.84 -5.27
N VAL A 169 6.76 6.67 -5.73
CA VAL A 169 5.94 5.75 -6.52
C VAL A 169 4.73 5.33 -5.70
N LEU A 170 4.90 4.83 -4.47
CA LEU A 170 3.77 4.44 -3.60
C LEU A 170 2.79 5.59 -3.35
N ASN A 171 3.31 6.80 -3.11
CA ASN A 171 2.55 8.02 -2.92
C ASN A 171 1.64 8.31 -4.12
N SER A 172 2.15 8.12 -5.34
CA SER A 172 1.36 8.32 -6.57
C SER A 172 0.23 7.31 -6.78
N TYR A 173 0.23 6.15 -6.09
CA TYR A 173 -0.85 5.15 -6.11
C TYR A 173 -1.58 5.04 -4.77
N TRP A 174 -1.36 5.97 -3.84
CA TRP A 174 -1.79 5.80 -2.45
C TRP A 174 -3.28 5.50 -2.31
N GLU A 175 -4.09 6.16 -3.11
CA GLU A 175 -5.53 6.05 -3.03
C GLU A 175 -6.07 4.77 -3.69
N ASN A 176 -5.42 4.24 -4.73
CA ASN A 176 -5.69 2.87 -5.21
C ASN A 176 -5.33 1.84 -4.14
N ILE A 177 -4.21 2.05 -3.43
CA ILE A 177 -3.79 1.19 -2.33
C ILE A 177 -4.82 1.21 -1.21
N LYS A 178 -5.39 2.37 -0.87
CA LYS A 178 -6.47 2.46 0.11
C LYS A 178 -7.72 1.72 -0.32
N GLU A 179 -8.17 1.92 -1.56
CA GLU A 179 -9.34 1.21 -2.10
C GLU A 179 -9.13 -0.31 -2.09
N LEU A 180 -7.93 -0.77 -2.50
CA LEU A 180 -7.59 -2.19 -2.43
C LEU A 180 -7.66 -2.69 -0.98
N PHE A 181 -7.06 -1.98 -0.02
CA PHE A 181 -7.09 -2.38 1.38
C PHE A 181 -8.54 -2.48 1.90
N SER A 182 -9.39 -1.48 1.61
CA SER A 182 -10.81 -1.52 1.97
C SER A 182 -11.55 -2.70 1.33
N SER A 183 -11.25 -3.02 0.06
CA SER A 183 -11.82 -4.18 -0.63
C SER A 183 -11.36 -5.50 0.01
N LEU A 184 -10.09 -5.61 0.39
CA LEU A 184 -9.58 -6.79 1.09
C LEU A 184 -10.28 -6.95 2.44
N GLN A 185 -10.39 -5.85 3.19
CA GLN A 185 -11.06 -5.79 4.50
C GLN A 185 -12.52 -6.24 4.44
N ALA A 186 -13.27 -5.81 3.44
CA ALA A 186 -14.66 -6.22 3.26
C ALA A 186 -14.83 -7.73 3.05
N SER A 187 -13.76 -8.42 2.62
CA SER A 187 -13.76 -9.86 2.29
C SER A 187 -12.99 -10.74 3.27
N TRP A 188 -12.46 -10.22 4.39
CA TRP A 188 -11.66 -11.03 5.34
C TRP A 188 -12.36 -12.29 5.85
N LYS A 189 -13.69 -12.22 6.02
CA LYS A 189 -14.53 -13.31 6.56
C LYS A 189 -15.02 -14.30 5.50
N ASP A 190 -14.62 -14.12 4.24
CA ASP A 190 -14.91 -15.10 3.20
C ASP A 190 -13.87 -16.22 3.30
N ASP A 191 -14.31 -17.41 3.74
CA ASP A 191 -13.49 -18.61 3.96
C ASP A 191 -12.68 -19.03 2.72
N PHE A 192 -13.11 -18.63 1.52
CA PHE A 192 -12.41 -18.95 0.27
C PHE A 192 -11.44 -17.86 -0.18
N SER A 193 -11.35 -16.74 0.55
CA SER A 193 -10.53 -15.60 0.17
C SER A 193 -9.17 -15.60 0.87
N CYS A 194 -8.10 -15.30 0.13
CA CYS A 194 -6.79 -15.01 0.71
C CYS A 194 -6.67 -13.54 1.19
N SER A 195 -7.80 -12.84 1.40
CA SER A 195 -7.81 -11.38 1.55
C SER A 195 -7.11 -10.88 2.81
N TYR A 196 -7.21 -11.63 3.92
CA TYR A 196 -6.45 -11.33 5.14
C TYR A 196 -4.94 -11.44 4.90
N LEU A 197 -4.49 -12.51 4.22
CA LEU A 197 -3.07 -12.72 3.91
C LEU A 197 -2.53 -11.65 2.96
N ASP A 198 -3.31 -11.26 1.95
CA ASP A 198 -2.98 -10.16 1.03
C ASP A 198 -2.91 -8.82 1.79
N ALA A 199 -3.84 -8.55 2.70
CA ALA A 199 -3.84 -7.34 3.52
C ALA A 199 -2.63 -7.30 4.47
N LYS A 200 -2.28 -8.44 5.08
CA LYS A 200 -1.05 -8.62 5.88
C LYS A 200 0.20 -8.35 5.05
N LYS A 201 0.29 -8.91 3.85
CA LYS A 201 1.42 -8.67 2.92
C LYS A 201 1.53 -7.19 2.56
N LEU A 202 0.41 -6.58 2.16
CA LEU A 202 0.34 -5.18 1.79
C LEU A 202 0.76 -4.28 2.96
N TRP A 203 0.23 -4.51 4.16
CA TRP A 203 0.57 -3.79 5.37
C TRP A 203 2.08 -3.82 5.67
N LYS A 204 2.70 -5.00 5.60
CA LYS A 204 4.14 -5.15 5.86
C LYS A 204 5.00 -4.30 4.94
N MET A 205 4.58 -4.13 3.68
CA MET A 205 5.26 -3.27 2.72
C MET A 205 5.02 -1.78 2.98
N LEU A 206 3.84 -1.41 3.49
CA LEU A 206 3.42 -0.02 3.63
C LEU A 206 3.69 0.60 5.00
N GLN A 207 3.86 -0.17 6.07
CA GLN A 207 3.90 0.33 7.45
C GLN A 207 4.94 1.45 7.69
N ARG A 208 6.06 1.44 6.95
CA ARG A 208 7.10 2.46 7.02
C ARG A 208 6.79 3.66 6.14
N PHE A 209 6.27 3.40 4.95
CA PHE A 209 5.78 4.43 4.04
C PHE A 209 4.72 5.31 4.72
N THR A 210 3.69 4.69 5.29
CA THR A 210 2.59 5.40 5.97
C THR A 210 3.07 6.21 7.17
N TYR A 211 4.11 5.74 7.86
CA TYR A 211 4.76 6.51 8.93
C TYR A 211 5.51 7.73 8.40
N LEU A 212 6.37 7.55 7.39
CA LEU A 212 7.26 8.61 6.89
C LEU A 212 6.54 9.69 6.07
N TYR A 213 5.46 9.34 5.38
CA TYR A 213 4.66 10.26 4.56
C TYR A 213 3.47 10.87 5.33
N GLY A 214 3.38 10.64 6.64
CA GLY A 214 2.39 11.31 7.49
C GLY A 214 0.97 10.75 7.41
N TYR A 215 0.76 9.55 6.85
CA TYR A 215 -0.54 8.87 6.80
C TYR A 215 -0.91 8.20 8.12
N TRP A 216 -0.72 8.89 9.25
CA TRP A 216 -0.81 8.30 10.58
C TRP A 216 -2.22 7.83 10.94
N SER A 217 -3.26 8.59 10.59
CA SER A 217 -4.65 8.19 10.91
C SER A 217 -5.06 6.90 10.18
N VAL A 218 -4.78 6.82 8.88
CA VAL A 218 -5.05 5.61 8.07
C VAL A 218 -4.24 4.43 8.58
N ARG A 219 -2.97 4.68 8.93
CA ARG A 219 -2.10 3.66 9.53
C ARG A 219 -2.71 3.09 10.83
N GLU A 220 -3.19 3.93 11.72
CA GLU A 220 -3.80 3.50 12.99
C GLU A 220 -5.09 2.71 12.76
N GLU A 221 -5.96 3.18 11.87
CA GLU A 221 -7.18 2.49 11.47
C GLU A 221 -6.89 1.08 10.94
N TRP A 222 -5.96 0.98 9.99
CA TRP A 222 -5.59 -0.31 9.40
C TRP A 222 -4.91 -1.23 10.40
N THR A 223 -4.02 -0.70 11.24
CA THR A 223 -3.36 -1.53 12.27
C THR A 223 -4.38 -2.09 13.24
N LYS A 224 -5.35 -1.28 13.68
CA LYS A 224 -6.40 -1.71 14.59
C LYS A 224 -7.24 -2.83 13.96
N ALA A 225 -7.73 -2.61 12.74
CA ALA A 225 -8.53 -3.60 12.03
C ALA A 225 -7.75 -4.92 11.81
N LEU A 226 -6.45 -4.85 11.51
CA LEU A 226 -5.60 -6.03 11.37
C LEU A 226 -5.31 -6.72 12.70
N ILE A 227 -5.24 -6.01 13.83
CA ILE A 227 -5.10 -6.62 15.15
C ILE A 227 -6.36 -7.43 15.46
N ASP A 228 -7.53 -6.82 15.29
CA ASP A 228 -8.82 -7.47 15.54
C ASP A 228 -8.94 -8.75 14.69
N GLU A 229 -8.59 -8.68 13.40
CA GLU A 229 -8.64 -9.85 12.52
C GLU A 229 -7.55 -10.88 12.84
N ALA A 230 -6.31 -10.46 13.14
CA ALA A 230 -5.23 -11.39 13.51
C ALA A 230 -5.57 -12.19 14.78
N GLN A 231 -6.28 -11.58 15.74
CA GLN A 231 -6.78 -12.28 16.92
C GLN A 231 -7.84 -13.32 16.58
N VAL A 232 -8.79 -13.00 15.69
CA VAL A 232 -9.81 -13.95 15.22
C VAL A 232 -9.16 -15.14 14.50
N GLN A 233 -8.14 -14.89 13.69
CA GLN A 233 -7.42 -15.92 12.93
C GLN A 233 -6.38 -16.69 13.78
N GLY A 234 -6.14 -16.30 15.03
CA GLY A 234 -5.10 -16.89 15.89
C GLY A 234 -3.66 -16.61 15.44
N ASP A 235 -3.43 -15.58 14.64
CA ASP A 235 -2.11 -15.19 14.11
C ASP A 235 -1.33 -14.35 15.13
N ASN A 236 -0.94 -15.00 16.24
CA ASN A 236 -0.31 -14.36 17.39
C ASN A 236 1.00 -13.64 17.06
N ILE A 237 1.81 -14.18 16.13
CA ILE A 237 3.07 -13.54 15.71
C ILE A 237 2.78 -12.21 15.01
N PHE A 238 1.83 -12.18 14.08
CA PHE A 238 1.49 -10.94 13.39
C PHE A 238 0.78 -9.95 14.31
N CYS A 239 -0.08 -10.42 15.22
CA CYS A 239 -0.69 -9.58 16.25
C CYS A 239 0.38 -8.90 17.12
N ALA A 240 1.39 -9.64 17.58
CA ALA A 240 2.54 -9.09 18.31
C ALA A 240 3.34 -8.07 17.47
N GLU A 241 3.52 -8.33 16.17
CA GLU A 241 4.17 -7.39 15.23
C GLU A 241 3.39 -6.08 15.11
N LEU A 242 2.06 -6.14 14.98
CA LEU A 242 1.18 -4.98 14.88
C LEU A 242 1.16 -4.16 16.18
N LEU A 243 1.08 -4.82 17.34
CA LEU A 243 1.19 -4.18 18.65
C LEU A 243 2.54 -3.47 18.81
N ALA A 244 3.64 -4.12 18.42
CA ALA A 244 4.97 -3.52 18.43
C ALA A 244 5.06 -2.29 17.50
N ALA A 245 4.41 -2.36 16.33
CA ALA A 245 4.36 -1.25 15.39
C ALA A 245 3.54 -0.08 15.95
N ASN A 246 2.43 -0.33 16.64
CA ASN A 246 1.62 0.70 17.30
C ASN A 246 2.34 1.31 18.51
N GLY A 247 2.94 0.48 19.36
CA GLY A 247 3.75 0.95 20.48
C GLY A 247 4.89 1.85 20.04
N TRP A 248 5.52 1.58 18.89
CA TRP A 248 6.55 2.45 18.34
C TRP A 248 6.01 3.85 17.96
N ILE A 249 4.82 3.94 17.36
CA ILE A 249 4.19 5.24 17.05
C ILE A 249 3.86 6.00 18.33
N SER A 250 3.24 5.35 19.32
CA SER A 250 3.00 5.97 20.62
C SER A 250 4.31 6.49 21.22
N LEU A 251 5.37 5.68 21.21
CA LEU A 251 6.67 6.09 21.74
C LEU A 251 7.21 7.34 21.02
N MET A 252 7.05 7.45 19.71
CA MET A 252 7.52 8.58 18.91
C MET A 252 6.73 9.88 19.10
N ARG A 253 5.49 9.84 19.60
CA ARG A 253 4.69 11.04 19.90
C ARG A 253 5.13 11.78 21.17
N GLU A 254 6.05 11.19 21.94
CA GLU A 254 6.57 11.71 23.21
C GLU A 254 5.47 12.00 24.26
N GLY A 255 5.87 12.31 25.49
CA GLY A 255 4.93 12.49 26.61
C GLY A 255 4.61 11.20 27.38
N GLU A 256 4.30 11.37 28.67
CA GLU A 256 4.18 10.26 29.63
C GLU A 256 3.08 9.26 29.27
N VAL A 257 1.89 9.76 28.91
CA VAL A 257 0.75 8.94 28.48
C VAL A 257 1.11 8.04 27.30
N ASN A 258 1.79 8.63 26.30
CA ASN A 258 2.19 7.92 25.09
C ASN A 258 3.30 6.89 25.35
N VAL A 259 4.26 7.21 26.25
CA VAL A 259 5.30 6.26 26.66
C VAL A 259 4.69 5.08 27.43
N ASN A 260 3.70 5.32 28.28
CA ASN A 260 2.99 4.26 29.01
C ASN A 260 2.17 3.39 28.06
N SER A 261 1.43 3.99 27.12
CA SER A 261 0.73 3.26 26.04
C SER A 261 1.70 2.40 25.22
N ALA A 262 2.88 2.93 24.87
CA ALA A 262 3.91 2.18 24.16
C ALA A 262 4.38 0.96 24.96
N CYS A 263 4.69 1.12 26.25
CA CYS A 263 5.08 0.02 27.13
C CYS A 263 4.01 -1.08 27.16
N ASN A 264 2.73 -0.72 27.34
CA ASN A 264 1.64 -1.68 27.38
C ASN A 264 1.57 -2.51 26.10
N ASN A 265 1.62 -1.86 24.92
CA ASN A 265 1.64 -2.55 23.63
C ASN A 265 2.83 -3.53 23.50
N PHE A 266 4.02 -3.13 23.95
CA PHE A 266 5.20 -3.99 23.88
C PHE A 266 5.13 -5.17 24.86
N GLU A 267 4.60 -4.95 26.06
CA GLU A 267 4.44 -6.00 27.08
C GLU A 267 3.37 -7.01 26.67
N GLU A 268 2.25 -6.56 26.12
CA GLU A 268 1.21 -7.41 25.54
C GLU A 268 1.74 -8.23 24.36
N ALA A 269 2.49 -7.60 23.45
CA ALA A 269 3.16 -8.31 22.35
C ALA A 269 4.12 -9.40 22.86
N MET A 270 4.85 -9.16 23.96
CA MET A 270 5.71 -10.17 24.58
C MET A 270 4.91 -11.32 25.21
N ILE A 271 3.72 -11.06 25.76
CA ILE A 271 2.84 -12.10 26.32
C ILE A 271 2.38 -13.03 25.20
N LEU A 272 1.85 -12.46 24.11
CA LEU A 272 1.41 -13.25 22.95
C LEU A 272 2.52 -14.16 22.42
N LEU A 273 3.76 -13.68 22.33
CA LEU A 273 4.88 -14.49 21.86
C LEU A 273 5.32 -15.60 22.85
N ARG A 274 5.01 -15.49 24.14
CA ARG A 274 5.35 -16.55 25.12
C ARG A 274 4.41 -17.75 25.04
N GLU A 275 3.20 -17.54 24.55
CA GLU A 275 2.15 -18.56 24.47
C GLU A 275 2.25 -19.42 23.19
N ILE A 276 3.20 -19.10 22.30
CA ILE A 276 3.36 -19.81 21.02
C ILE A 276 4.24 -21.05 21.22
N GLU A 277 3.67 -22.22 20.95
CA GLU A 277 4.44 -23.45 20.73
C GLU A 277 5.09 -23.38 19.35
N MET A 278 6.43 -23.30 19.32
CA MET A 278 7.16 -23.03 18.08
C MET A 278 7.35 -24.29 17.22
N GLN A 279 6.98 -24.18 15.94
CA GLN A 279 7.43 -25.07 14.88
C GLN A 279 8.66 -24.46 14.16
N ASP A 280 9.52 -25.29 13.58
CA ASP A 280 10.83 -24.89 13.03
C ASP A 280 10.76 -23.78 11.96
N THR A 281 9.69 -23.70 11.16
CA THR A 281 9.55 -22.71 10.09
C THR A 281 9.27 -21.29 10.59
N ASP A 282 8.61 -21.14 11.74
CA ASP A 282 8.23 -19.84 12.31
C ASP A 282 9.28 -19.27 13.27
N TYR A 283 10.13 -20.15 13.84
CA TYR A 283 11.58 -20.01 13.74
C TYR A 283 12.15 -18.58 13.75
N ARG A 284 12.43 -18.14 12.53
CA ARG A 284 13.09 -16.88 12.20
C ARG A 284 12.18 -15.67 12.40
N LEU A 285 10.93 -15.74 11.93
CA LEU A 285 9.99 -14.63 12.03
C LEU A 285 9.72 -14.26 13.49
N TYR A 286 9.51 -15.26 14.33
CA TYR A 286 9.36 -15.11 15.77
C TYR A 286 10.53 -14.33 16.39
N ASN A 287 11.76 -14.71 16.04
CA ASN A 287 12.96 -14.06 16.55
C ASN A 287 13.08 -12.61 16.09
N ASP A 288 12.78 -12.32 14.82
CA ASP A 288 12.82 -10.95 14.28
C ASP A 288 11.79 -10.03 14.97
N VAL A 289 10.58 -10.55 15.22
CA VAL A 289 9.54 -9.82 15.97
C VAL A 289 9.98 -9.63 17.43
N THR A 290 10.48 -10.67 18.09
CA THR A 290 10.98 -10.60 19.47
C THR A 290 12.11 -9.58 19.63
N LEU A 291 13.09 -9.60 18.74
CA LEU A 291 14.19 -8.63 18.73
C LEU A 291 13.68 -7.20 18.54
N THR A 292 12.68 -7.00 17.68
CA THR A 292 12.03 -5.69 17.48
C THR A 292 11.38 -5.20 18.77
N ILE A 293 10.60 -6.05 19.43
CA ILE A 293 9.89 -5.70 20.67
C ILE A 293 10.88 -5.39 21.79
N LEU A 294 11.91 -6.23 22.00
CA LEU A 294 12.92 -6.00 23.04
C LEU A 294 13.63 -4.65 22.88
N LEU A 295 14.01 -4.28 21.66
CA LEU A 295 14.65 -2.97 21.41
C LEU A 295 13.71 -1.81 21.70
N ASN A 296 12.46 -1.91 21.24
CA ASN A 296 11.47 -0.85 21.44
C ASN A 296 11.07 -0.71 22.91
N LEU A 297 10.92 -1.82 23.63
CA LEU A 297 10.65 -1.83 25.07
C LEU A 297 11.83 -1.27 25.87
N ALA A 298 13.08 -1.61 25.51
CA ALA A 298 14.25 -1.03 26.14
C ALA A 298 14.29 0.50 25.95
N ALA A 299 14.00 1.00 24.74
CA ALA A 299 13.91 2.42 24.47
C ALA A 299 12.79 3.09 25.29
N ALA A 300 11.62 2.45 25.42
CA ALA A 300 10.54 2.95 26.26
C ALA A 300 10.94 3.04 27.75
N LYS A 301 11.57 2.00 28.31
CA LYS A 301 12.08 2.03 29.69
C LYS A 301 13.18 3.08 29.89
N VAL A 302 14.02 3.34 28.88
CA VAL A 302 14.99 4.46 28.90
C VAL A 302 14.28 5.80 29.02
N ARG A 303 13.18 6.02 28.27
CA ARG A 303 12.40 7.26 28.34
C ARG A 303 11.63 7.42 29.64
N GLN A 304 11.20 6.32 30.25
CA GLN A 304 10.64 6.29 31.62
C GLN A 304 11.70 6.46 32.73
N ARG A 305 12.99 6.59 32.39
CA ARG A 305 14.12 6.59 33.35
C ARG A 305 14.24 5.32 34.20
N ALA A 306 13.60 4.22 33.77
CA ALA A 306 13.70 2.89 34.37
C ALA A 306 14.99 2.18 33.92
N PHE A 307 16.15 2.74 34.28
CA PHE A 307 17.44 2.35 33.72
C PHE A 307 17.89 0.92 34.09
N ILE A 308 17.44 0.37 35.21
CA ILE A 308 17.76 -1.00 35.61
C ILE A 308 17.06 -1.96 34.63
N ASN A 309 15.74 -1.83 34.48
CA ASN A 309 14.92 -2.61 33.57
C ASN A 309 15.41 -2.48 32.12
N ALA A 310 15.70 -1.25 31.67
CA ALA A 310 16.26 -1.02 30.33
C ALA A 310 17.57 -1.80 30.12
N LYS A 311 18.47 -1.80 31.11
CA LYS A 311 19.74 -2.54 31.03
C LYS A 311 19.51 -4.05 30.91
N GLU A 312 18.56 -4.61 31.66
CA GLU A 312 18.22 -6.03 31.61
C GLU A 312 17.65 -6.42 30.24
N ILE A 313 16.71 -5.63 29.72
CA ILE A 313 16.12 -5.87 28.39
C ILE A 313 17.19 -5.78 27.29
N PHE A 314 18.14 -4.84 27.38
CA PHE A 314 19.28 -4.79 26.48
C PHE A 314 20.17 -6.04 26.55
N HIS A 315 20.33 -6.66 27.72
CA HIS A 315 21.05 -7.94 27.84
C HIS A 315 20.26 -9.09 27.23
N MET A 316 18.95 -9.15 27.44
CA MET A 316 18.07 -10.13 26.80
C MET A 316 18.15 -10.04 25.28
N PHE A 317 18.06 -8.82 24.73
CA PHE A 317 18.24 -8.56 23.31
C PHE A 317 19.59 -9.08 22.79
N LEU A 318 20.70 -8.71 23.44
CA LEU A 318 22.03 -9.16 23.02
C LEU A 318 22.19 -10.67 23.08
N SER A 319 21.64 -11.31 24.12
CA SER A 319 21.67 -12.77 24.26
C SER A 319 20.93 -13.44 23.11
N LEU A 320 19.71 -13.00 22.80
CA LEU A 320 18.92 -13.54 21.70
C LEU A 320 19.58 -13.28 20.34
N TRP A 321 19.98 -12.03 20.08
CA TRP A 321 20.65 -11.64 18.83
C TRP A 321 21.91 -12.46 18.60
N ARG A 322 22.69 -12.76 19.64
CA ARG A 322 23.90 -13.59 19.51
C ARG A 322 23.61 -15.06 19.21
N LYS A 323 22.46 -15.59 19.63
CA LYS A 323 22.02 -16.95 19.32
C LYS A 323 21.48 -17.05 17.89
N THR A 324 20.83 -16.00 17.40
CA THR A 324 20.18 -15.98 16.08
C THR A 324 21.11 -15.51 14.95
N THR A 325 22.33 -15.05 15.28
CA THR A 325 23.33 -14.60 14.29
C THR A 325 24.62 -15.40 14.36
N THR A 326 25.13 -15.82 13.20
CA THR A 326 26.43 -16.50 13.10
C THR A 326 27.58 -15.52 13.35
N ILE A 327 28.77 -16.04 13.70
CA ILE A 327 29.98 -15.21 13.86
C ILE A 327 30.28 -14.45 12.56
N GLU A 328 30.09 -15.08 11.42
CA GLU A 328 30.34 -14.51 10.11
C GLU A 328 29.34 -13.41 9.74
N GLN A 329 28.04 -13.62 10.01
CA GLN A 329 27.01 -12.57 9.85
C GLN A 329 27.28 -11.35 10.72
N ARG A 330 27.90 -11.54 11.89
CA ARG A 330 28.31 -10.43 12.77
C ARG A 330 29.56 -9.71 12.28
N LYS A 331 30.46 -10.40 11.56
CA LYS A 331 31.72 -9.86 11.03
C LYS A 331 31.52 -9.16 9.68
N ASN A 332 30.72 -9.74 8.79
CA ASN A 332 30.39 -9.16 7.49
C ASN A 332 29.24 -8.16 7.62
N CYS A 333 29.55 -6.99 8.18
CA CYS A 333 28.62 -5.88 8.40
C CYS A 333 28.04 -5.27 7.11
N ILE A 334 28.42 -5.71 5.91
CA ILE A 334 27.91 -5.16 4.64
C ILE A 334 26.88 -6.09 4.01
N GLU A 335 27.07 -7.40 4.11
CA GLU A 335 26.29 -8.38 3.35
C GLU A 335 24.94 -8.71 4.00
N ASN A 336 24.78 -8.54 5.32
CA ASN A 336 23.55 -8.89 6.02
C ASN A 336 22.80 -7.71 6.66
N ARG A 337 22.20 -6.90 5.79
CA ARG A 337 21.50 -5.64 6.12
C ARG A 337 20.42 -5.76 7.20
N ILE A 338 19.69 -6.87 7.27
CA ILE A 338 18.62 -7.07 8.27
C ILE A 338 19.20 -7.19 9.69
N TYR A 339 20.22 -8.02 9.89
CA TYR A 339 20.81 -8.18 11.23
C TYR A 339 21.59 -6.94 11.68
N ASN A 340 22.17 -6.19 10.73
CA ASN A 340 22.75 -4.89 11.00
C ASN A 340 21.70 -3.90 11.53
N ARG A 341 20.48 -3.93 11.01
CA ARG A 341 19.40 -3.03 11.45
C ARG A 341 19.13 -3.15 12.95
N PHE A 342 19.04 -4.38 13.45
CA PHE A 342 18.83 -4.65 14.87
C PHE A 342 20.00 -4.12 15.72
N TYR A 343 21.23 -4.40 15.29
CA TYR A 343 22.41 -3.98 16.03
C TYR A 343 22.62 -2.45 16.02
N ILE A 344 22.40 -1.79 14.88
CA ILE A 344 22.46 -0.33 14.76
C ILE A 344 21.41 0.34 15.66
N ARG A 345 20.16 -0.18 15.67
CA ARG A 345 19.12 0.31 16.59
C ARG A 345 19.49 0.09 18.05
N TYR A 346 20.07 -1.05 18.39
CA TYR A 346 20.61 -1.32 19.72
C TYR A 346 21.64 -0.25 20.12
N LEU A 347 22.62 0.04 19.28
CA LEU A 347 23.66 1.04 19.56
C LEU A 347 23.05 2.42 19.78
N LEU A 348 22.08 2.84 18.94
CA LEU A 348 21.41 4.13 19.10
C LEU A 348 20.69 4.22 20.46
N TYR A 349 19.90 3.21 20.82
CA TYR A 349 19.15 3.22 22.07
C TYR A 349 20.06 3.06 23.30
N ARG A 350 21.22 2.41 23.16
CA ARG A 350 22.27 2.40 24.18
C ARG A 350 22.93 3.77 24.33
N GLY A 351 23.13 4.48 23.25
CA GLY A 351 23.55 5.89 23.28
C GLY A 351 22.54 6.72 24.06
N GLU A 352 21.24 6.61 23.75
CA GLU A 352 20.16 7.32 24.46
C GLU A 352 20.12 6.96 25.95
N TYR A 353 20.35 5.68 26.29
CA TYR A 353 20.48 5.23 27.67
C TYR A 353 21.60 5.97 28.42
N PHE A 354 22.79 6.12 27.83
CA PHE A 354 23.90 6.83 28.47
C PHE A 354 23.66 8.34 28.52
N TYR A 355 23.11 8.91 27.46
CA TYR A 355 22.76 10.32 27.39
C TYR A 355 21.80 10.71 28.53
N ARG A 356 20.69 9.98 28.68
CA ARG A 356 19.70 10.24 29.74
C ARG A 356 20.19 9.93 31.16
N ARG A 357 21.32 9.21 31.29
CA ARG A 357 22.01 8.99 32.58
C ARG A 357 23.09 10.03 32.87
N ASN A 358 23.18 11.11 32.10
CA ASN A 358 24.20 12.15 32.22
C ASN A 358 25.63 11.61 32.01
N LEU A 359 25.80 10.68 31.05
CA LEU A 359 27.10 10.14 30.65
C LEU A 359 27.37 10.45 29.15
N PRO A 360 27.52 11.74 28.78
CA PRO A 360 27.52 12.19 27.38
C PRO A 360 28.68 11.59 26.56
N TRP A 361 29.88 11.51 27.12
CA TRP A 361 31.05 10.91 26.44
C TRP A 361 30.84 9.43 26.06
N ARG A 362 30.05 8.68 26.83
CA ARG A 362 29.68 7.32 26.47
C ARG A 362 28.66 7.33 25.35
N ALA A 363 27.65 8.20 25.45
CA ALA A 363 26.60 8.31 24.43
C ALA A 363 27.20 8.65 23.06
N GLU A 364 28.09 9.64 23.01
CA GLU A 364 28.77 10.09 21.81
C GLU A 364 29.52 8.95 21.10
N ARG A 365 30.22 8.10 21.86
CA ARG A 365 30.89 6.91 21.30
C ARG A 365 29.90 5.96 20.61
N TYR A 366 28.70 5.78 21.16
CA TYR A 366 27.67 4.95 20.52
C TYR A 366 27.10 5.62 19.28
N TYR A 367 26.87 6.93 19.29
CA TYR A 367 26.35 7.67 18.13
C TYR A 367 27.35 7.70 16.97
N HIS A 368 28.65 7.89 17.23
CA HIS A 368 29.71 7.74 16.22
C HIS A 368 29.73 6.33 15.60
N LEU A 369 29.53 5.28 16.41
CA LEU A 369 29.45 3.92 15.88
C LEU A 369 28.20 3.71 15.00
N VAL A 370 27.06 4.31 15.38
CA VAL A 370 25.83 4.28 14.57
C VAL A 370 26.06 4.96 13.23
N ASP A 371 26.61 6.17 13.23
CA ASP A 371 26.85 6.93 11.99
C ASP A 371 27.75 6.16 11.02
N ASN A 372 28.90 5.66 11.51
CA ASN A 372 29.83 4.84 10.74
C ASN A 372 29.19 3.59 10.14
N LEU A 373 28.29 2.92 10.88
CA LEU A 373 27.60 1.73 10.38
C LEU A 373 26.48 2.08 9.40
N CYS A 374 25.74 3.16 9.65
CA CYS A 374 24.68 3.65 8.76
C CYS A 374 25.23 4.06 7.40
N GLN A 375 26.40 4.71 7.35
CA GLN A 375 27.05 5.06 6.09
C GLN A 375 27.37 3.81 5.24
N LYS A 376 27.85 2.73 5.87
CA LYS A 376 28.18 1.47 5.17
C LYS A 376 26.99 0.76 4.53
N ILE A 377 25.77 1.00 5.04
CA ILE A 377 24.54 0.40 4.52
C ILE A 377 23.60 1.44 3.89
N GLU A 378 24.09 2.66 3.66
CA GLU A 378 23.34 3.77 3.04
C GLU A 378 22.04 4.12 3.80
N TRP A 379 22.05 4.02 5.12
CA TRP A 379 20.87 4.32 5.95
C TRP A 379 20.87 5.78 6.42
N ALA A 380 20.79 6.70 5.46
CA ALA A 380 20.94 8.15 5.68
C ALA A 380 20.03 8.71 6.79
N ARG A 381 18.76 8.29 6.83
CA ARG A 381 17.80 8.75 7.86
C ARG A 381 18.26 8.41 9.28
N PHE A 382 18.83 7.23 9.47
CA PHE A 382 19.23 6.77 10.80
C PHE A 382 20.59 7.36 11.22
N SER A 383 21.47 7.64 10.25
CA SER A 383 22.67 8.47 10.45
C SER A 383 22.31 9.90 10.90
N ALA A 384 21.37 10.57 10.21
CA ALA A 384 20.91 11.90 10.61
C ALA A 384 20.38 11.92 12.06
N LYS A 385 19.59 10.92 12.45
CA LYS A 385 19.08 10.78 13.83
C LYS A 385 20.18 10.58 14.88
N ALA A 386 21.29 9.95 14.51
CA ALA A 386 22.44 9.81 15.40
C ALA A 386 23.18 11.14 15.57
N ASN A 387 23.27 11.94 14.51
CA ASN A 387 23.96 13.24 14.51
C ASN A 387 23.14 14.36 15.19
N GLU A 388 21.82 14.20 15.33
CA GLU A 388 20.95 15.10 16.10
C GLU A 388 21.12 14.98 17.64
N ARG A 389 21.81 13.94 18.13
CA ARG A 389 21.89 13.57 19.56
C ARG A 389 23.30 13.70 20.10
#